data_AF-A0A396MFW7-F1
#
_entry.id   AF-A0A396MFW7-F1
#
_cell.length_a   1.000
_cell.length_b   1.000
_cell.length_c   1.000
_cell.angle_alpha   90.00
_cell.angle_beta   90.00
_cell.angle_gamma   90.00
#
_symmetry.space_group_name_H-M   'P 1'
#
loop_
_entity.id
_entity.type
_entity.pdbx_description
1 polymer ?
#
loop_
_entity_poly.entity_id
_entity_poly.type
_entity_poly.pdbx_seq_one_letter_code
_entity_poly.pdbx_strand_id
1 'polypeptide(L)'
;MDMKLKQMLFTIRAMMDKTPEGEPLNLRISEIPDDFLSCWIVPDAGKYKPYFLEQKPIDELMNDIPLQVFIYAYGGRRYGKPSADLRDGKTVWLHFLQYQKLLYNASYARSNGIAIRDFRIFDFDRYPELLSRLQAELSVP
;
A
#
# COMPACT_ATOMS: atom_id res chain seq x y z
N MET A 1 18.09 -5.54 8.61
CA MET A 1 16.91 -5.66 7.74
C MET A 1 16.48 -7.11 7.72
N ASP A 2 15.30 -7.41 8.29
CA ASP A 2 14.79 -8.77 8.51
C ASP A 2 14.71 -9.58 7.19
N MET A 3 15.09 -10.86 7.23
CA MET A 3 15.14 -11.73 6.06
C MET A 3 13.76 -11.91 5.42
N LYS A 4 12.70 -11.96 6.26
CA LYS A 4 11.31 -12.05 5.79
C LYS A 4 10.90 -10.84 4.94
N LEU A 5 11.36 -9.67 5.34
CA LEU A 5 11.03 -8.39 4.74
C LEU A 5 11.71 -8.20 3.37
N LYS A 6 12.95 -8.68 3.21
CA LYS A 6 13.61 -8.80 1.91
C LYS A 6 12.86 -9.73 0.96
N GLN A 7 12.42 -10.88 1.47
CA GLN A 7 11.71 -11.88 0.69
C GLN A 7 10.36 -11.35 0.19
N MET A 8 9.68 -10.54 0.98
CA MET A 8 8.41 -9.92 0.60
C MET A 8 8.58 -8.79 -0.43
N LEU A 9 9.57 -7.90 -0.27
CA LEU A 9 9.89 -6.93 -1.32
C LEU A 9 10.25 -7.64 -2.64
N PHE A 10 10.95 -8.77 -2.56
CA PHE A 10 11.21 -9.62 -3.71
C PHE A 10 9.91 -10.19 -4.31
N THR A 11 8.98 -10.69 -3.50
CA THR A 11 7.68 -11.18 -3.97
C THR A 11 6.86 -10.09 -4.65
N ILE A 12 6.79 -8.88 -4.07
CA ILE A 12 6.11 -7.73 -4.70
C ILE A 12 6.75 -7.40 -6.04
N ARG A 13 8.08 -7.32 -6.11
CA ARG A 13 8.81 -7.08 -7.36
C ARG A 13 8.52 -8.18 -8.40
N ALA A 14 8.55 -9.45 -8.01
CA ALA A 14 8.26 -10.56 -8.90
C ALA A 14 6.79 -10.57 -9.40
N MET A 15 5.84 -10.10 -8.59
CA MET A 15 4.45 -9.91 -9.02
C MET A 15 4.33 -8.71 -9.98
N MET A 16 5.10 -7.64 -9.77
CA MET A 16 5.14 -6.48 -10.66
C MET A 16 5.64 -6.86 -12.05
N ASP A 17 6.72 -7.64 -12.13
CA ASP A 17 7.31 -8.07 -13.41
C ASP A 17 6.33 -8.88 -14.29
N LYS A 18 5.28 -9.44 -13.66
CA LYS A 18 4.23 -10.21 -14.34
C LYS A 18 2.93 -9.42 -14.55
N THR A 19 2.83 -8.21 -13.99
CA THR A 19 1.63 -7.38 -14.09
C THR A 19 1.74 -6.50 -15.34
N PRO A 20 0.76 -6.54 -16.25
CA PRO A 20 0.76 -5.64 -17.42
C PRO A 20 0.78 -4.17 -17.02
N GLU A 21 1.41 -3.34 -17.84
CA GLU A 21 1.41 -1.88 -17.63
C GLU A 21 -0.02 -1.34 -17.55
N GLY A 22 -0.30 -0.47 -16.58
CA GLY A 22 -1.63 0.08 -16.34
C GLY A 22 -2.52 -0.76 -15.42
N GLU A 23 -2.23 -2.05 -15.24
CA GLU A 23 -3.00 -2.93 -14.37
C GLU A 23 -2.54 -2.82 -12.90
N PRO A 24 -3.45 -2.85 -11.91
CA PRO A 24 -3.06 -2.95 -10.52
C PRO A 24 -2.45 -4.32 -10.26
N LEU A 25 -1.41 -4.34 -9.42
CA LEU A 25 -0.84 -5.58 -8.87
C LEU A 25 -1.96 -6.47 -8.32
N ASN A 26 -2.01 -7.71 -8.82
CA ASN A 26 -2.97 -8.70 -8.34
C ASN A 26 -2.51 -9.31 -7.01
N LEU A 27 -2.56 -8.49 -5.96
CA LEU A 27 -2.35 -8.91 -4.58
C LEU A 27 -3.59 -8.58 -3.76
N ARG A 28 -4.24 -9.59 -3.22
CA ARG A 28 -5.40 -9.45 -2.37
C ARG A 28 -5.00 -9.28 -0.91
N ILE A 29 -5.86 -8.62 -0.13
CA ILE A 29 -5.60 -8.42 1.29
C ILE A 29 -5.49 -9.75 2.01
N SER A 30 -6.35 -10.73 1.69
CA SER A 30 -6.33 -12.09 2.26
C SER A 30 -5.02 -12.85 2.06
N GLU A 31 -4.25 -12.52 1.02
CA GLU A 31 -2.98 -13.18 0.67
C GLU A 31 -1.80 -12.63 1.46
N ILE A 32 -1.97 -11.51 2.19
CA ILE A 32 -0.91 -10.88 2.98
C ILE A 32 -0.92 -11.47 4.39
N PRO A 33 0.16 -12.13 4.86
CA PRO A 33 0.30 -12.58 6.24
C PRO A 33 0.24 -11.44 7.26
N ASP A 34 -0.22 -11.71 8.49
CA ASP A 34 -0.39 -10.69 9.54
C ASP A 34 0.92 -9.98 9.92
N ASP A 35 2.02 -10.74 10.05
CA ASP A 35 3.37 -10.19 10.26
C ASP A 35 3.70 -9.14 9.19
N PHE A 36 3.30 -9.35 7.94
CA PHE A 36 3.60 -8.44 6.83
C PHE A 36 2.64 -7.28 6.77
N LEU A 37 1.36 -7.52 7.01
CA LEU A 37 0.36 -6.47 7.11
C LEU A 37 0.75 -5.43 8.16
N SER A 38 1.18 -5.89 9.34
CA SER A 38 1.66 -5.00 10.41
C SER A 38 2.91 -4.19 10.01
N CYS A 39 3.85 -4.80 9.27
CA CYS A 39 5.04 -4.11 8.78
C CYS A 39 4.76 -3.03 7.72
N TRP A 40 3.58 -3.02 7.09
CA TRP A 40 3.22 -2.04 6.05
C TRP A 40 2.44 -0.85 6.62
N ILE A 41 1.94 -0.98 7.84
CA ILE A 41 1.20 0.07 8.53
C ILE A 41 2.20 1.03 9.16
N VAL A 42 1.98 2.31 8.92
CA VAL A 42 2.78 3.39 9.47
C VAL A 42 2.00 4.03 10.61
N PRO A 43 2.55 4.07 11.84
CA PRO A 43 1.91 4.73 12.97
C PRO A 43 1.70 6.24 12.77
N ASP A 44 2.67 6.91 12.15
CA ASP A 44 2.60 8.33 11.78
C ASP A 44 2.85 8.48 10.27
N ALA A 45 1.78 8.42 9.48
CA ALA A 45 1.86 8.67 8.05
C ALA A 45 2.30 10.11 7.73
N GLY A 46 2.03 11.07 8.63
CA GLY A 46 2.33 12.48 8.46
C GLY A 46 3.82 12.77 8.24
N LYS A 47 4.70 11.95 8.84
CA LYS A 47 6.16 12.02 8.63
C LYS A 47 6.57 11.92 7.16
N TYR A 48 5.75 11.33 6.29
CA TYR A 48 6.09 11.18 4.87
C TYR A 48 5.60 12.32 3.97
N LYS A 49 4.72 13.20 4.48
CA LYS A 49 4.15 14.29 3.69
C LYS A 49 5.19 15.12 2.91
N PRO A 50 6.38 15.45 3.47
CA PRO A 50 7.42 16.18 2.73
C PRO A 50 7.93 15.44 1.49
N TYR A 51 8.01 14.12 1.50
CA TYR A 51 8.54 13.36 0.34
C TYR A 51 7.55 13.34 -0.84
N PHE A 52 6.25 13.44 -0.56
CA PHE A 52 5.24 13.56 -1.60
C PHE A 52 5.06 15.00 -2.09
N LEU A 53 5.00 15.97 -1.16
CA LEU A 53 4.61 17.34 -1.51
C LEU A 53 5.79 18.28 -1.79
N GLU A 54 6.95 18.02 -1.19
CA GLU A 54 8.17 18.82 -1.34
C GLU A 54 9.21 18.13 -2.22
N GLN A 55 8.88 16.96 -2.79
CA GLN A 55 9.73 16.15 -3.68
C GLN A 55 11.12 15.87 -3.07
N LYS A 56 11.18 15.65 -1.76
CA LYS A 56 12.42 15.23 -1.11
C LYS A 56 12.95 13.92 -1.74
N PRO A 57 14.27 13.73 -1.77
CA PRO A 57 14.87 12.59 -2.43
C PRO A 57 14.35 11.27 -1.82
N ILE A 58 13.74 10.42 -2.64
CA ILE A 58 13.17 9.13 -2.21
C ILE A 58 14.25 8.13 -1.81
N ASP A 59 15.50 8.36 -2.21
CA ASP A 59 16.67 7.61 -1.77
C ASP A 59 16.91 7.69 -0.26
N GLU A 60 16.51 8.78 0.40
CA GLU A 60 16.51 8.90 1.87
C GLU A 60 15.56 7.89 2.55
N LEU A 61 14.62 7.33 1.78
CA LEU A 61 13.58 6.40 2.24
C LEU A 61 13.76 4.98 1.73
N MET A 62 14.88 4.67 1.06
CA MET A 62 15.15 3.29 0.57
C MET A 62 15.29 2.24 1.68
N ASN A 63 15.19 2.63 2.94
CA ASN A 63 15.16 1.72 4.09
C ASN A 63 13.77 1.66 4.76
N ASP A 64 12.82 2.49 4.33
CA ASP A 64 11.47 2.54 4.88
C ASP A 64 10.52 1.65 4.05
N ILE A 65 10.11 0.52 4.62
CA ILE A 65 9.39 -0.53 3.89
C ILE A 65 7.99 -0.14 3.47
N PRO A 66 7.10 0.35 4.38
CA PRO A 66 5.77 0.81 4.00
C PRO A 66 5.79 1.71 2.76
N LEU A 67 6.74 2.65 2.74
CA LEU A 67 6.84 3.60 1.67
C LEU A 67 7.41 2.97 0.39
N GLN A 68 8.40 2.10 0.49
CA GLN A 68 8.90 1.35 -0.67
C GLN A 68 7.81 0.49 -1.31
N VAL A 69 7.06 -0.28 -0.51
CA VAL A 69 5.97 -1.12 -1.02
C VAL A 69 4.97 -0.26 -1.80
N PHE A 70 4.57 0.87 -1.23
CA PHE A 70 3.66 1.80 -1.88
C PHE A 70 4.23 2.39 -3.18
N ILE A 71 5.46 2.94 -3.14
CA ILE A 71 6.09 3.59 -4.31
C ILE A 71 6.31 2.59 -5.44
N TYR A 72 6.74 1.37 -5.11
CA TYR A 72 6.90 0.30 -6.09
C TYR A 72 5.55 -0.03 -6.74
N ALA A 73 4.52 -0.28 -5.94
CA ALA A 73 3.20 -0.61 -6.47
C ALA A 73 2.57 0.53 -7.29
N TYR A 74 2.71 1.77 -6.81
CA TYR A 74 2.18 2.95 -7.47
C TYR A 74 2.90 3.25 -8.79
N GLY A 75 4.23 3.20 -8.77
CA GLY A 75 5.06 3.41 -9.95
C GLY A 75 4.85 2.33 -11.01
N GLY A 76 4.84 1.05 -10.62
CA GLY A 76 4.61 -0.05 -11.55
C GLY A 76 3.28 0.06 -12.29
N ARG A 77 2.21 0.40 -11.57
CA ARG A 77 0.89 0.62 -12.17
C ARG A 77 0.92 1.72 -13.24
N ARG A 78 1.60 2.83 -12.97
CA ARG A 78 1.51 4.04 -13.81
C ARG A 78 2.55 4.13 -14.93
N TYR A 79 3.68 3.45 -14.77
CA TYR A 79 4.85 3.60 -15.66
C TYR A 79 5.47 2.27 -16.09
N GLY A 80 4.86 1.13 -15.74
CA GLY A 80 5.40 -0.21 -16.02
C GLY A 80 6.70 -0.53 -15.28
N LYS A 81 7.16 0.35 -14.37
CA LYS A 81 8.40 0.20 -13.60
C LYS A 81 8.29 0.87 -12.23
N PRO A 82 9.04 0.42 -11.21
CA PRO A 82 9.17 1.17 -9.97
C PRO A 82 9.57 2.61 -10.29
N SER A 83 8.82 3.57 -9.76
CA SER A 83 9.02 4.97 -10.09
C SER A 83 8.86 5.82 -8.86
N ALA A 84 9.94 6.53 -8.53
CA ALA A 84 9.96 7.63 -7.58
C ALA A 84 9.35 8.91 -8.18
N ASP A 85 8.85 8.85 -9.43
CA ASP A 85 8.28 9.98 -10.13
C ASP A 85 6.88 10.32 -9.59
N LEU A 86 6.88 11.18 -8.57
CA LEU A 86 5.70 11.70 -7.89
C LEU A 86 5.23 13.03 -8.49
N ARG A 87 5.24 13.15 -9.82
CA ARG A 87 4.83 14.37 -10.56
C ARG A 87 3.49 14.96 -10.10
N ASP A 88 2.56 14.14 -9.62
CA ASP A 88 1.34 14.58 -8.92
C ASP A 88 1.39 14.22 -7.42
N GLY A 89 2.29 14.89 -6.69
CA GLY A 89 2.54 14.62 -5.27
C GLY A 89 1.29 14.70 -4.38
N LYS A 90 0.31 15.56 -4.72
CA LYS A 90 -0.95 15.67 -3.97
C LYS A 90 -1.81 14.43 -4.14
N THR A 91 -2.01 13.97 -5.37
CA THR A 91 -2.79 12.76 -5.64
C THR A 91 -2.09 11.52 -5.09
N VAL A 92 -0.77 11.43 -5.23
CA VAL A 92 -0.01 10.30 -4.68
C VAL A 92 -0.13 10.29 -3.14
N TRP A 93 0.01 11.45 -2.50
CA TRP A 93 -0.15 11.57 -1.05
C TRP A 93 -1.54 11.12 -0.58
N LEU A 94 -2.60 11.50 -1.29
CA LEU A 94 -3.96 11.05 -0.99
C LEU A 94 -4.08 9.53 -1.08
N HIS A 95 -3.57 8.93 -2.15
CA HIS A 95 -3.55 7.48 -2.31
C HIS A 95 -2.75 6.78 -1.21
N PHE A 96 -1.63 7.36 -0.78
CA PHE A 96 -0.84 6.82 0.33
C PHE A 96 -1.63 6.81 1.64
N LEU A 97 -2.33 7.91 1.97
CA LEU A 97 -3.19 7.96 3.16
C LEU A 97 -4.33 6.94 3.10
N GLN A 98 -4.97 6.80 1.93
CA GLN A 98 -6.04 5.84 1.73
C GLN A 98 -5.54 4.39 1.82
N TYR A 99 -4.38 4.09 1.24
CA TYR A 99 -3.68 2.81 1.37
C TYR A 99 -3.42 2.47 2.84
N GLN A 100 -2.84 3.40 3.60
CA GLN A 100 -2.59 3.21 5.04
C GLN A 100 -3.88 2.95 5.83
N LYS A 101 -4.97 3.65 5.49
CA LYS A 101 -6.27 3.43 6.13
C LYS A 101 -6.87 2.06 5.78
N LEU A 102 -6.72 1.58 4.54
CA LEU A 102 -7.15 0.24 4.14
C LEU A 102 -6.38 -0.85 4.90
N LEU A 103 -5.06 -0.72 5.01
CA LEU A 103 -4.23 -1.66 5.77
C LEU A 103 -4.62 -1.69 7.25
N TYR A 104 -4.80 -0.50 7.86
CA TYR A 104 -5.22 -0.39 9.26
C TYR A 104 -6.57 -1.07 9.50
N ASN A 105 -7.56 -0.78 8.65
CA ASN A 105 -8.89 -1.37 8.74
C ASN A 105 -8.86 -2.90 8.57
N ALA A 106 -8.05 -3.41 7.64
CA ALA A 106 -7.89 -4.85 7.45
C ALA A 106 -7.22 -5.51 8.66
N SER A 107 -6.16 -4.89 9.20
CA SER A 107 -5.47 -5.37 10.40
C SER A 107 -6.39 -5.38 11.62
N TYR A 108 -7.18 -4.32 11.78
CA TYR A 108 -8.20 -4.22 12.82
C TYR A 108 -9.26 -5.32 12.67
N ALA A 109 -9.78 -5.53 11.46
CA ALA A 109 -10.77 -6.58 11.20
C ALA A 109 -10.25 -7.95 11.62
N ARG A 110 -9.04 -8.32 11.18
CA ARG A 110 -8.41 -9.60 11.52
C ARG A 110 -8.18 -9.77 13.01
N SER A 111 -7.64 -8.74 13.67
CA SER A 111 -7.37 -8.77 15.11
C SER A 111 -8.63 -8.98 15.96
N ASN A 112 -9.80 -8.62 15.43
CA ASN A 112 -11.09 -8.75 16.10
C ASN A 112 -11.96 -9.88 15.52
N GLY A 113 -11.44 -10.70 14.59
CA GLY A 113 -12.20 -11.77 13.95
C GLY A 113 -13.37 -11.30 13.08
N ILE A 114 -13.37 -10.04 12.64
CA ILE A 114 -14.42 -9.45 11.80
C ILE A 114 -14.19 -9.88 10.35
N ALA A 115 -15.19 -10.53 9.76
CA ALA A 115 -15.16 -10.91 8.36
C ALA A 115 -15.37 -9.68 7.46
N ILE A 116 -14.38 -9.38 6.62
CA ILE A 116 -14.45 -8.32 5.60
C ILE A 116 -14.38 -8.94 4.21
N ARG A 117 -14.99 -8.28 3.22
CA ARG A 117 -14.87 -8.74 1.83
C ARG A 117 -13.47 -8.53 1.32
N ASP A 118 -12.92 -9.56 0.66
CA ASP A 118 -11.58 -9.51 0.09
C ASP A 118 -11.46 -8.47 -1.05
N PHE A 119 -10.28 -7.89 -1.22
CA PHE A 119 -10.02 -6.84 -2.22
C PHE A 119 -8.55 -6.75 -2.60
N ARG A 120 -8.28 -6.19 -3.78
CA ARG A 120 -6.92 -5.89 -4.26
C ARG A 120 -6.37 -4.66 -3.53
N ILE A 121 -5.24 -4.80 -2.85
CA ILE A 121 -4.69 -3.73 -2.00
C ILE A 121 -4.09 -2.58 -2.81
N PHE A 122 -3.66 -2.83 -4.06
CA PHE A 122 -3.02 -1.83 -4.93
C PHE A 122 -3.94 -1.32 -6.06
N ASP A 123 -5.26 -1.43 -5.87
CA ASP A 123 -6.27 -0.91 -6.79
C ASP A 123 -6.62 0.54 -6.41
N PHE A 124 -5.66 1.46 -6.65
CA PHE A 124 -5.71 2.83 -6.12
C PHE A 124 -6.97 3.61 -6.55
N ASP A 125 -7.51 3.36 -7.74
CA ASP A 125 -8.70 4.07 -8.24
C ASP A 125 -9.97 3.69 -7.47
N ARG A 126 -9.98 2.49 -6.85
CA ARG A 126 -11.11 2.00 -6.07
C ARG A 126 -11.00 2.33 -4.59
N TYR A 127 -9.93 2.98 -4.14
CA TYR A 127 -9.73 3.28 -2.72
C TYR A 127 -10.91 4.01 -2.05
N PRO A 128 -11.55 5.03 -2.67
CA PRO A 128 -12.72 5.66 -2.06
C PRO A 128 -13.88 4.68 -1.83
N GLU A 129 -14.18 3.83 -2.82
CA GLU A 129 -15.22 2.80 -2.75
C GLU A 129 -14.88 1.75 -1.68
N LEU A 130 -13.64 1.23 -1.70
CA LEU A 130 -13.16 0.24 -0.74
C LEU A 130 -13.21 0.76 0.69
N LEU A 131 -12.78 2.00 0.93
CA LEU A 131 -12.82 2.60 2.25
C LEU A 131 -14.24 2.79 2.77
N SER A 132 -15.16 3.27 1.92
CA SER A 132 -16.56 3.41 2.27
C SER A 132 -17.18 2.05 2.62
N ARG A 133 -16.86 1.01 1.84
CA ARG A 133 -17.33 -0.35 2.07
C ARG A 133 -16.77 -0.94 3.37
N LEU A 134 -15.45 -0.88 3.58
CA LEU A 134 -14.83 -1.39 4.81
C LEU A 134 -15.36 -0.65 6.03
N GLN A 135 -15.59 0.65 5.94
CA GLN A 135 -16.18 1.40 7.05
C GLN A 135 -17.57 0.86 7.41
N ALA A 136 -18.40 0.53 6.42
CA ALA A 136 -19.71 -0.07 6.66
C ALA A 136 -19.59 -1.46 7.31
N GLU A 137 -18.68 -2.30 6.82
CA GLU A 137 -18.42 -3.65 7.35
C GLU A 137 -17.90 -3.62 8.81
N LEU A 138 -17.05 -2.65 9.15
CA LEU A 138 -16.49 -2.47 10.49
C LEU A 138 -17.43 -1.77 11.49
N SER A 139 -18.50 -1.14 11.00
CA SER A 139 -19.48 -0.46 11.85
C SER A 139 -20.64 -1.38 12.28
N VAL A 140 -20.62 -2.65 11.85
CA VAL A 140 -21.63 -3.63 12.25
C VAL A 140 -21.30 -4.13 13.67
N PRO A 141 -22.20 -3.94 14.65
CA PRO A 141 -21.99 -4.33 16.04
C PRO A 141 -22.00 -5.85 16.26
#